data_AF-A0A3D4PZZ2-F1
#
_entry.id   AF-A0A3D4PZZ2-F1
#
_cell.length_a   1.000
_cell.length_b   1.000
_cell.length_c   1.000
_cell.angle_alpha   90.00
_cell.angle_beta   90.00
_cell.angle_gamma   90.00
#
_symmetry.space_group_name_H-M   'P 1'
#
loop_
_entity.id
_entity.type
_entity.pdbx_description
1 polymer ?
#
loop_
_entity_poly.entity_id
_entity_poly.type
_entity_poly.pdbx_seq_one_letter_code
_entity_poly.pdbx_strand_id
1 'polypeptide(L)'
;MKMFVQQFIRSTSAIILSALTLPSLAASTVIDVLVVYTDGVAALYGGDPTTRINQIFQVTNQIYADSGVDIEVRVAKTMNVSYTDDNAAETALNNITFNQHVAFSDVAAAREQYKADMVIFYRPYKASHGSCGVAWVGGNNGAMSEGYKAYMFSHVAINSCGDYVTAHELGHNMGLKHSRKQDGVGGVLHYALGHGETNSFTTIMAYQNEFNVDYWTGKVYKFSNPDIICKNNLACGVVRTNTTSGADARHALSITGPQIANYYAGASVSSAASSVAASKSSSSAALLSSKSSSSASSVGATNAAELKAQVDAARTAHSSAVAAVSANKLAITAKTAAEKAAKTALTAAIKTLTTTTKNYQTAVTTYNGLIAKVNPMVSQLNTALAAYYSATTASAKASKLTSYNNLVTKFNALVAQISAAVTAANTAQQQIAPATAAVSAATNTYNAAVAATTAEKAKTAGLTAAVTNALAAFKTLDTQYKAALKACKCTV
;
A
#
# COMPACT_ATOMS: atom_id res chain seq x y z
N MET A 1 10.14 31.93 -71.85
CA MET A 1 11.16 31.87 -70.78
C MET A 1 10.50 32.34 -69.49
N LYS A 2 10.23 31.41 -68.55
CA LYS A 2 10.20 31.58 -67.07
C LYS A 2 9.25 32.66 -66.48
N MET A 3 8.49 32.49 -65.41
CA MET A 3 8.47 31.48 -64.35
C MET A 3 7.19 31.71 -63.49
N PHE A 4 6.53 30.61 -63.12
CA PHE A 4 5.98 30.31 -61.79
C PHE A 4 5.10 31.36 -61.09
N VAL A 5 3.77 31.24 -61.29
CA VAL A 5 2.80 31.52 -60.23
C VAL A 5 2.43 30.17 -59.60
N GLN A 6 3.32 29.66 -58.76
CA GLN A 6 2.99 28.59 -57.82
C GLN A 6 2.24 29.23 -56.66
N GLN A 7 0.95 28.90 -56.56
CA GLN A 7 0.19 29.01 -55.32
C GLN A 7 1.05 28.47 -54.17
N PHE A 8 1.33 29.33 -53.20
CA PHE A 8 1.81 28.97 -51.88
C PHE A 8 0.75 28.10 -51.18
N ILE A 9 0.69 26.81 -51.52
CA ILE A 9 0.10 25.80 -50.64
C ILE A 9 1.21 25.50 -49.64
N ARG A 10 1.01 25.92 -48.40
CA ARG A 10 1.87 25.58 -47.26
C ARG A 10 2.02 24.07 -47.18
N SER A 11 3.11 23.54 -47.72
CA SER A 11 3.58 22.17 -47.53
C SER A 11 4.17 22.00 -46.12
N THR A 12 3.37 22.20 -45.09
CA THR A 12 3.73 21.93 -43.69
C THR A 12 2.69 20.99 -43.09
N SER A 13 2.57 19.77 -43.62
CA SER A 13 1.80 18.68 -43.02
C SER A 13 2.21 17.35 -43.66
N ALA A 14 3.49 17.04 -43.58
CA ALA A 14 3.98 15.68 -43.78
C ALA A 14 5.00 15.42 -42.67
N ILE A 15 4.80 14.32 -41.94
CA ILE A 15 5.56 13.88 -40.76
C ILE A 15 5.14 14.72 -39.53
N ILE A 16 4.39 14.21 -38.54
CA ILE A 16 4.72 13.13 -37.59
C ILE A 16 3.42 12.38 -37.21
N LEU A 17 3.31 11.10 -37.56
CA LEU A 17 2.39 10.15 -36.90
C LEU A 17 3.23 9.05 -36.23
N SER A 18 4.30 9.47 -35.56
CA SER A 18 5.18 8.64 -34.77
C SER A 18 5.37 9.32 -33.41
N ALA A 19 4.78 8.71 -32.38
CA ALA A 19 4.82 9.10 -30.96
C ALA A 19 4.08 10.39 -30.56
N LEU A 20 2.74 10.37 -30.56
CA LEU A 20 2.01 11.08 -29.49
C LEU A 20 1.87 10.10 -28.32
N THR A 21 2.68 10.30 -27.28
CA THR A 21 2.46 9.68 -25.96
C THR A 21 1.19 10.30 -25.39
N LEU A 22 0.10 9.54 -25.36
CA LEU A 22 -1.10 9.97 -24.66
C LEU A 22 -0.75 10.08 -23.16
N PRO A 23 -1.14 11.16 -22.49
CA PRO A 23 -0.89 11.27 -21.06
C PRO A 23 -1.56 10.09 -20.33
N SER A 24 -0.82 9.43 -19.45
CA SER A 24 -1.28 8.32 -18.62
C SER A 24 -1.61 8.83 -17.21
N LEU A 25 -2.37 8.04 -16.46
CA LEU A 25 -2.57 8.31 -15.03
C LEU A 25 -1.23 8.21 -14.30
N ALA A 26 -0.96 9.14 -13.40
CA ALA A 26 0.18 9.04 -12.49
C ALA A 26 -0.11 7.93 -11.48
N ALA A 27 0.82 7.02 -11.22
CA ALA A 27 0.57 5.99 -10.22
C ALA A 27 0.56 6.57 -8.80
N SER A 28 -0.27 6.03 -7.91
CA SER A 28 -0.28 6.41 -6.49
C SER A 28 0.93 5.86 -5.73
N THR A 29 1.55 4.80 -6.26
CA THR A 29 2.70 4.12 -5.68
C THR A 29 3.85 4.21 -6.65
N VAL A 30 4.96 4.82 -6.21
CA VAL A 30 6.17 4.93 -7.01
C VAL A 30 7.27 4.11 -6.35
N ILE A 31 7.88 3.22 -7.12
CA ILE A 31 8.96 2.34 -6.68
C ILE A 31 10.22 2.73 -7.42
N ASP A 32 11.23 3.14 -6.65
CA ASP A 32 12.51 3.57 -7.20
C ASP A 32 13.46 2.37 -7.37
N VAL A 33 13.98 2.19 -8.59
CA VAL A 33 14.77 1.00 -8.96
C VAL A 33 16.20 1.40 -9.33
N LEU A 34 17.17 0.78 -8.65
CA LEU A 34 18.58 0.84 -9.03
C LEU A 34 18.80 -0.13 -10.20
N VAL A 35 19.27 0.38 -11.32
CA VAL A 35 19.58 -0.43 -12.50
C VAL A 35 21.09 -0.65 -12.57
N VAL A 36 21.50 -1.89 -12.39
CA VAL A 36 22.88 -2.33 -12.56
C VAL A 36 23.00 -3.05 -13.90
N TYR A 37 24.07 -2.82 -14.65
CA TYR A 37 24.28 -3.48 -15.94
C TYR A 37 25.76 -3.73 -16.24
N THR A 38 26.06 -4.77 -17.02
CA THR A 38 27.45 -5.13 -17.36
C THR A 38 28.03 -4.34 -18.52
N ASP A 39 29.35 -4.42 -18.70
CA ASP A 39 30.06 -3.89 -19.87
C ASP A 39 29.49 -4.44 -21.19
N GLY A 40 29.04 -5.69 -21.20
CA GLY A 40 28.38 -6.27 -22.38
C GLY A 40 27.04 -5.60 -22.72
N VAL A 41 26.26 -5.18 -21.71
CA VAL A 41 25.05 -4.38 -21.96
C VAL A 41 25.43 -3.02 -22.55
N ALA A 42 26.46 -2.36 -22.02
CA ALA A 42 26.93 -1.09 -22.58
C ALA A 42 27.34 -1.26 -24.04
N ALA A 43 28.13 -2.29 -24.36
CA ALA A 43 28.58 -2.59 -25.71
C ALA A 43 27.42 -2.86 -26.68
N LEU A 44 26.38 -3.58 -26.25
CA LEU A 44 25.19 -3.86 -27.06
C LEU A 44 24.47 -2.58 -27.54
N TYR A 45 24.56 -1.51 -26.77
CA TYR A 45 23.84 -0.26 -27.01
C TYR A 45 24.77 0.94 -27.27
N GLY A 46 25.94 0.68 -27.86
CA GLY A 46 26.85 1.75 -28.31
C GLY A 46 27.50 2.54 -27.17
N GLY A 47 27.66 1.92 -26.00
CA GLY A 47 28.25 2.50 -24.79
C GLY A 47 27.23 3.07 -23.81
N ASP A 48 25.99 3.33 -24.23
CA ASP A 48 24.94 3.89 -23.36
C ASP A 48 23.60 3.12 -23.51
N PRO A 49 23.25 2.25 -22.55
CA PRO A 49 22.01 1.49 -22.59
C PRO A 49 20.77 2.28 -22.12
N THR A 50 20.89 3.56 -21.77
CA THR A 50 19.82 4.36 -21.14
C THR A 50 18.51 4.34 -21.94
N THR A 51 18.58 4.48 -23.27
CA THR A 51 17.38 4.47 -24.12
C THR A 51 16.62 3.14 -24.03
N ARG A 52 17.34 2.01 -24.04
CA ARG A 52 16.73 0.67 -23.91
C ARG A 52 16.14 0.47 -22.52
N ILE A 53 16.88 0.85 -21.48
CA ILE A 53 16.42 0.74 -20.08
C ILE A 53 15.11 1.54 -19.91
N ASN A 54 15.08 2.79 -20.39
CA ASN A 54 13.88 3.63 -20.33
C ASN A 54 12.70 2.99 -21.08
N GLN A 55 12.93 2.43 -22.27
CA GLN A 55 11.89 1.74 -23.02
C GLN A 55 11.33 0.51 -22.27
N ILE A 56 12.18 -0.31 -21.64
CA ILE A 56 11.74 -1.46 -20.83
C ILE A 56 10.93 -1.01 -19.61
N PHE A 57 11.35 0.07 -18.94
CA PHE A 57 10.61 0.65 -17.81
C PHE A 57 9.24 1.18 -18.26
N GLN A 58 9.16 1.82 -19.43
CA GLN A 58 7.88 2.26 -20.00
C GLN A 58 6.96 1.08 -20.35
N VAL A 59 7.51 -0.01 -20.91
CA VAL A 59 6.73 -1.25 -21.14
C VAL A 59 6.23 -1.83 -19.82
N THR A 60 7.08 -1.85 -18.79
CA THR A 60 6.73 -2.33 -17.44
C THR A 60 5.60 -1.50 -16.82
N ASN A 61 5.69 -0.17 -16.92
CA ASN A 61 4.63 0.73 -16.45
C ASN A 61 3.34 0.58 -17.24
N GLN A 62 3.42 0.36 -18.56
CA GLN A 62 2.24 0.06 -19.37
C GLN A 62 1.59 -1.26 -18.94
N ILE A 63 2.38 -2.28 -18.60
CA ILE A 63 1.85 -3.55 -18.07
C ILE A 63 1.10 -3.31 -16.76
N TYR A 64 1.63 -2.50 -15.82
CA TYR A 64 0.90 -2.15 -14.60
C TYR A 64 -0.43 -1.46 -14.91
N ALA A 65 -0.39 -0.43 -15.77
CA ALA A 65 -1.58 0.32 -16.18
C ALA A 65 -2.65 -0.58 -16.84
N ASP A 66 -2.24 -1.42 -17.80
CA ASP A 66 -3.12 -2.35 -18.53
C ASP A 66 -3.71 -3.45 -17.62
N SER A 67 -3.07 -3.68 -16.48
CA SER A 67 -3.50 -4.64 -15.46
C SER A 67 -4.40 -4.01 -14.39
N GLY A 68 -4.58 -2.68 -14.38
CA GLY A 68 -5.25 -1.96 -13.30
C GLY A 68 -4.45 -1.96 -11.99
N VAL A 69 -3.12 -2.06 -12.08
CA VAL A 69 -2.19 -1.97 -10.94
C VAL A 69 -1.75 -0.52 -10.81
N ASP A 70 -1.93 0.06 -9.63
CA ASP A 70 -1.58 1.46 -9.35
C ASP A 70 -0.13 1.59 -8.85
N ILE A 71 0.82 1.19 -9.71
CA ILE A 71 2.27 1.23 -9.47
C ILE A 71 2.98 1.82 -10.68
N GLU A 72 3.96 2.69 -10.43
CA GLU A 72 4.96 3.15 -11.39
C GLU A 72 6.35 2.77 -10.87
N VAL A 73 7.18 2.18 -11.73
CA VAL A 73 8.60 2.00 -11.47
C VAL A 73 9.40 3.08 -12.19
N ARG A 74 10.40 3.61 -11.50
CA ARG A 74 11.31 4.64 -12.03
C ARG A 74 12.76 4.20 -11.88
N VAL A 75 13.59 4.65 -12.82
CA VAL A 75 15.04 4.48 -12.70
C VAL A 75 15.56 5.51 -11.69
N ALA A 76 15.99 5.04 -10.52
CA ALA A 76 16.60 5.89 -9.49
C ALA A 76 18.03 6.28 -9.88
N LYS A 77 18.79 5.29 -10.36
CA LYS A 77 20.17 5.43 -10.82
C LYS A 77 20.52 4.26 -11.72
N THR A 78 21.41 4.49 -12.69
CA THR A 78 22.07 3.43 -13.46
C THR A 78 23.52 3.27 -13.02
N MET A 79 24.02 2.03 -12.97
CA MET A 79 25.39 1.67 -12.64
C MET A 79 25.93 0.64 -13.62
N ASN A 80 27.04 0.96 -14.28
CA ASN A 80 27.83 0.00 -15.04
C ASN A 80 28.78 -0.74 -14.09
N VAL A 81 28.91 -2.06 -14.25
CA VAL A 81 29.79 -2.91 -13.45
C VAL A 81 30.57 -3.88 -14.34
N SER A 82 31.83 -4.13 -13.98
CA SER A 82 32.66 -5.11 -14.69
C SER A 82 32.43 -6.52 -14.12
N TYR A 83 31.35 -7.15 -14.58
CA TYR A 83 30.94 -8.50 -14.20
C TYR A 83 30.72 -9.37 -15.45
N THR A 84 30.92 -10.67 -15.33
CA THR A 84 30.80 -11.61 -16.45
C THR A 84 29.36 -11.79 -16.95
N ASP A 85 29.21 -11.87 -18.28
CA ASP A 85 27.93 -12.20 -18.91
C ASP A 85 27.72 -13.71 -19.08
N ASP A 86 28.77 -14.53 -18.91
CA ASP A 86 28.80 -15.95 -19.30
C ASP A 86 28.70 -16.94 -18.13
N ASN A 87 27.91 -16.60 -17.11
CA ASN A 87 27.54 -17.54 -16.04
C ASN A 87 26.02 -17.57 -15.77
N ALA A 88 25.59 -18.56 -15.00
CA ALA A 88 24.19 -18.80 -14.65
C ALA A 88 23.51 -17.56 -14.03
N ALA A 89 22.23 -17.37 -14.34
CA ALA A 89 21.42 -16.26 -13.86
C ALA A 89 21.34 -16.25 -12.32
N GLU A 90 21.20 -17.43 -11.72
CA GLU A 90 21.12 -17.63 -10.27
C GLU A 90 22.45 -17.26 -9.59
N THR A 91 23.58 -17.58 -10.22
CA THR A 91 24.90 -17.18 -9.70
C THR A 91 25.04 -15.66 -9.71
N ALA A 92 24.63 -15.01 -10.81
CA ALA A 92 24.63 -13.56 -10.91
C ALA A 92 23.70 -12.90 -9.87
N LEU A 93 22.49 -13.43 -9.68
CA LEU A 93 21.55 -12.94 -8.67
C LEU A 93 22.13 -13.07 -7.26
N ASN A 94 22.68 -14.23 -6.88
CA ASN A 94 23.32 -14.41 -5.58
C ASN A 94 24.50 -13.45 -5.39
N ASN A 95 25.35 -13.28 -6.41
CA ASN A 95 26.51 -12.41 -6.32
C ASN A 95 26.14 -10.94 -6.08
N ILE A 96 25.13 -10.41 -6.77
CA ILE A 96 24.70 -9.02 -6.56
C ILE A 96 23.91 -8.85 -5.27
N THR A 97 23.04 -9.80 -4.90
CA THR A 97 22.25 -9.71 -3.66
C THR A 97 23.12 -9.77 -2.41
N PHE A 98 24.10 -10.67 -2.39
CA PHE A 98 24.93 -10.94 -1.20
C PHE A 98 26.34 -10.36 -1.29
N ASN A 99 26.60 -9.52 -2.29
CA ASN A 99 27.91 -8.89 -2.53
C ASN A 99 29.07 -9.92 -2.53
N GLN A 100 28.89 -11.05 -3.22
CA GLN A 100 29.87 -12.15 -3.26
C GLN A 100 30.92 -11.98 -4.38
N HIS A 101 30.86 -10.87 -5.13
CA HIS A 101 31.82 -10.55 -6.19
C HIS A 101 32.20 -9.08 -6.14
N VAL A 102 33.49 -8.78 -6.38
CA VAL A 102 34.07 -7.43 -6.25
C VAL A 102 33.36 -6.37 -7.09
N ALA A 103 32.82 -6.76 -8.25
CA ALA A 103 32.05 -5.89 -9.14
C ALA A 103 30.80 -5.26 -8.50
N PHE A 104 30.31 -5.79 -7.38
CA PHE A 104 29.09 -5.34 -6.71
C PHE A 104 29.33 -4.60 -5.39
N SER A 105 30.59 -4.28 -5.05
CA SER A 105 30.95 -3.65 -3.77
C SER A 105 30.17 -2.38 -3.46
N ASP A 106 29.85 -1.61 -4.50
CA ASP A 106 29.24 -0.29 -4.38
C ASP A 106 27.71 -0.32 -4.53
N VAL A 107 27.12 -1.48 -4.88
CA VAL A 107 25.68 -1.59 -5.16
C VAL A 107 24.85 -1.28 -3.92
N ALA A 108 25.25 -1.78 -2.74
CA ALA A 108 24.53 -1.52 -1.50
C ALA A 108 24.60 -0.02 -1.12
N ALA A 109 25.77 0.60 -1.26
CA ALA A 109 25.96 2.02 -0.99
C ALA A 109 25.15 2.90 -1.95
N ALA A 110 25.15 2.57 -3.25
CA ALA A 110 24.35 3.28 -4.24
C ALA A 110 22.84 3.11 -3.98
N ARG A 111 22.39 1.91 -3.63
CA ARG A 111 20.98 1.64 -3.30
C ARG A 111 20.51 2.51 -2.13
N GLU A 112 21.33 2.65 -1.08
CA GLU A 112 21.04 3.52 0.06
C GLU A 112 21.09 5.01 -0.29
N GLN A 113 22.10 5.43 -1.09
CA GLN A 113 22.28 6.81 -1.49
C GLN A 113 21.13 7.33 -2.35
N TYR A 114 20.68 6.51 -3.31
CA TYR A 114 19.62 6.86 -4.25
C TYR A 114 18.24 6.36 -3.81
N LYS A 115 18.14 5.81 -2.59
CA LYS A 115 16.87 5.37 -1.97
C LYS A 115 16.09 4.40 -2.87
N ALA A 116 16.80 3.48 -3.51
CA ALA A 116 16.21 2.55 -4.45
C ALA A 116 15.58 1.34 -3.74
N ASP A 117 14.25 1.27 -3.75
CA ASP A 117 13.45 0.21 -3.16
C ASP A 117 13.78 -1.17 -3.71
N MET A 118 14.16 -1.26 -5.00
CA MET A 118 14.49 -2.51 -5.69
C MET A 118 15.76 -2.37 -6.55
N VAL A 119 16.34 -3.50 -6.95
CA VAL A 119 17.51 -3.56 -7.84
C VAL A 119 17.22 -4.51 -9.00
N ILE A 120 17.48 -4.05 -10.22
CA ILE A 120 17.54 -4.93 -11.40
C ILE A 120 18.97 -4.98 -11.91
N PHE A 121 19.46 -6.19 -12.16
CA PHE A 121 20.72 -6.46 -12.82
C PHE A 121 20.51 -6.95 -14.25
N TYR A 122 20.85 -6.11 -15.23
CA TYR A 122 20.76 -6.44 -16.65
C TYR A 122 22.06 -7.02 -17.22
N ARG A 123 21.93 -8.10 -18.00
CA ARG A 123 23.02 -8.68 -18.80
C ARG A 123 22.55 -8.97 -20.24
N PRO A 124 23.44 -9.02 -21.25
CA PRO A 124 23.14 -9.62 -22.55
C PRO A 124 22.69 -11.06 -22.37
N TYR A 125 21.69 -11.52 -23.11
CA TYR A 125 21.27 -12.91 -23.08
C TYR A 125 22.42 -13.84 -23.49
N LYS A 126 22.66 -14.87 -22.67
CA LYS A 126 23.54 -16.00 -22.99
C LYS A 126 22.83 -17.30 -22.65
N ALA A 127 23.10 -18.36 -23.41
CA ALA A 127 22.54 -19.68 -23.15
C ALA A 127 22.90 -20.21 -21.74
N SER A 128 24.06 -19.80 -21.22
CA SER A 128 24.53 -20.12 -19.86
C SER A 128 23.62 -19.59 -18.76
N HIS A 129 22.70 -18.64 -19.05
CA HIS A 129 21.77 -18.09 -18.07
C HIS A 129 20.69 -19.10 -17.66
N GLY A 130 20.34 -20.05 -18.53
CA GLY A 130 19.26 -21.03 -18.29
C GLY A 130 17.84 -20.48 -18.39
N SER A 131 17.64 -19.18 -18.14
CA SER A 131 16.36 -18.48 -18.23
C SER A 131 16.52 -17.05 -18.78
N CYS A 132 15.40 -16.36 -19.00
CA CYS A 132 15.38 -14.94 -19.34
C CYS A 132 15.52 -14.01 -18.12
N GLY A 133 15.33 -14.54 -16.92
CA GLY A 133 15.36 -13.79 -15.68
C GLY A 133 15.22 -14.71 -14.46
N VAL A 134 15.65 -14.18 -13.32
CA VAL A 134 15.48 -14.80 -12.01
C VAL A 134 15.42 -13.72 -10.94
N ALA A 135 14.56 -13.90 -9.95
CA ALA A 135 14.36 -12.97 -8.87
C ALA A 135 14.05 -13.69 -7.56
N TRP A 136 14.26 -13.00 -6.45
CA TRP A 136 13.79 -13.48 -5.16
C TRP A 136 12.28 -13.25 -5.04
N VAL A 137 11.56 -14.21 -4.45
CA VAL A 137 10.14 -14.00 -4.15
C VAL A 137 9.99 -13.31 -2.80
N GLY A 138 9.39 -12.13 -2.80
CA GLY A 138 9.23 -11.31 -1.60
C GLY A 138 7.94 -11.59 -0.82
N GLY A 139 7.98 -11.28 0.48
CA GLY A 139 6.82 -11.19 1.33
C GLY A 139 6.19 -12.52 1.76
N ASN A 140 5.40 -12.45 2.82
CA ASN A 140 4.56 -13.54 3.31
C ASN A 140 3.37 -12.96 4.08
N ASN A 141 2.22 -13.63 4.03
CA ASN A 141 0.98 -13.21 4.73
C ASN A 141 0.60 -11.73 4.51
N GLY A 142 0.79 -11.22 3.29
CA GLY A 142 0.48 -9.82 2.94
C GLY A 142 1.51 -8.78 3.37
N ALA A 143 2.63 -9.18 3.98
CA ALA A 143 3.62 -8.27 4.55
C ALA A 143 4.97 -8.29 3.79
N MET A 144 5.54 -7.10 3.61
CA MET A 144 6.88 -6.83 3.07
C MET A 144 7.75 -6.22 4.17
N SER A 145 8.20 -7.05 5.12
CA SER A 145 9.03 -6.62 6.24
C SER A 145 10.43 -6.17 5.81
N GLU A 146 11.16 -5.49 6.70
CA GLU A 146 12.55 -5.05 6.45
C GLU A 146 13.47 -6.22 6.05
N GLY A 147 13.20 -7.44 6.53
CA GLY A 147 13.94 -8.64 6.11
C GLY A 147 13.84 -8.91 4.61
N TYR A 148 12.69 -8.63 3.98
CA TYR A 148 12.50 -8.79 2.53
C TYR A 148 13.16 -7.68 1.72
N LYS A 149 13.40 -6.49 2.30
CA LYS A 149 14.13 -5.40 1.63
C LYS A 149 15.52 -5.85 1.14
N ALA A 150 16.20 -6.69 1.92
CA ALA A 150 17.50 -7.26 1.56
C ALA A 150 17.47 -8.15 0.31
N TYR A 151 16.29 -8.63 -0.10
CA TYR A 151 16.10 -9.56 -1.22
C TYR A 151 15.40 -8.92 -2.43
N MET A 152 15.16 -7.60 -2.48
CA MET A 152 14.54 -6.94 -3.65
C MET A 152 15.49 -6.82 -4.84
N PHE A 153 15.99 -7.95 -5.34
CA PHE A 153 16.96 -8.06 -6.43
C PHE A 153 16.44 -9.01 -7.50
N SER A 154 16.70 -8.64 -8.75
CA SER A 154 16.40 -9.46 -9.92
C SER A 154 17.57 -9.44 -10.89
N HIS A 155 17.82 -10.55 -11.58
CA HIS A 155 18.63 -10.61 -12.80
C HIS A 155 17.70 -10.76 -14.01
N VAL A 156 17.98 -10.03 -15.08
CA VAL A 156 17.21 -10.07 -16.34
C VAL A 156 18.16 -10.03 -17.54
N ALA A 157 17.87 -10.85 -18.55
CA ALA A 157 18.47 -10.72 -19.87
C ALA A 157 17.79 -9.55 -20.64
N ILE A 158 18.56 -8.52 -20.99
CA ILE A 158 18.00 -7.25 -21.51
C ILE A 158 17.57 -7.32 -23.00
N ASN A 159 18.09 -8.30 -23.74
CA ASN A 159 17.80 -8.55 -25.15
C ASN A 159 17.39 -10.01 -25.38
N SER A 160 16.88 -10.33 -26.58
CA SER A 160 16.46 -11.67 -27.02
C SER A 160 15.32 -12.33 -26.22
N CYS A 161 15.00 -11.80 -25.05
CA CYS A 161 13.85 -12.11 -24.23
C CYS A 161 12.75 -11.06 -24.41
N GLY A 162 11.51 -11.42 -24.05
CA GLY A 162 10.39 -10.49 -24.13
C GLY A 162 10.52 -9.33 -23.13
N ASP A 163 10.11 -8.13 -23.53
CA ASP A 163 10.23 -6.92 -22.69
C ASP A 163 9.39 -7.00 -21.40
N TYR A 164 8.41 -7.90 -21.34
CA TYR A 164 7.62 -8.19 -20.14
C TYR A 164 8.42 -8.85 -19.00
N VAL A 165 9.61 -9.40 -19.27
CA VAL A 165 10.39 -10.14 -18.27
C VAL A 165 10.80 -9.25 -17.09
N THR A 166 11.06 -7.97 -17.32
CA THR A 166 11.30 -7.04 -16.20
C THR A 166 10.10 -6.95 -15.27
N ALA A 167 8.88 -6.83 -15.82
CA ALA A 167 7.66 -6.84 -15.02
C ALA A 167 7.44 -8.19 -14.31
N HIS A 168 7.82 -9.31 -14.94
CA HIS A 168 7.77 -10.64 -14.33
C HIS A 168 8.67 -10.74 -13.10
N GLU A 169 9.94 -10.38 -13.24
CA GLU A 169 10.93 -10.48 -12.16
C GLU A 169 10.66 -9.49 -11.02
N LEU A 170 10.24 -8.27 -11.34
CA LEU A 170 9.76 -7.34 -10.30
C LEU A 170 8.48 -7.86 -9.63
N GLY A 171 7.62 -8.57 -10.38
CA GLY A 171 6.47 -9.29 -9.84
C GLY A 171 6.85 -10.29 -8.75
N HIS A 172 7.91 -11.06 -8.97
CA HIS A 172 8.47 -11.97 -7.95
C HIS A 172 8.94 -11.22 -6.70
N ASN A 173 9.75 -10.18 -6.85
CA ASN A 173 10.18 -9.38 -5.71
C ASN A 173 8.98 -8.79 -4.92
N MET A 174 7.89 -8.44 -5.62
CA MET A 174 6.65 -7.96 -4.99
C MET A 174 5.72 -9.07 -4.47
N GLY A 175 6.17 -10.32 -4.51
CA GLY A 175 5.56 -11.47 -3.87
C GLY A 175 4.58 -12.26 -4.73
N LEU A 176 4.63 -12.07 -6.04
CA LEU A 176 3.92 -12.92 -6.98
C LEU A 176 4.70 -14.22 -7.22
N LYS A 177 3.97 -15.30 -7.43
CA LYS A 177 4.50 -16.57 -7.94
C LYS A 177 3.95 -16.85 -9.32
N HIS A 178 4.36 -17.98 -9.93
CA HIS A 178 3.88 -18.34 -11.25
C HIS A 178 2.39 -18.69 -11.26
N SER A 179 1.86 -19.32 -12.31
CA SER A 179 0.47 -19.76 -12.26
C SER A 179 0.28 -20.85 -11.22
N ARG A 180 -0.97 -21.02 -10.77
CA ARG A 180 -1.32 -22.14 -9.88
C ARG A 180 -1.01 -23.51 -10.50
N LYS A 181 -1.13 -23.64 -11.82
CA LYS A 181 -0.83 -24.88 -12.55
C LYS A 181 0.66 -25.25 -12.44
N GLN A 182 1.53 -24.24 -12.33
CA GLN A 182 2.98 -24.39 -12.20
C GLN A 182 3.41 -24.66 -10.77
N ASP A 183 3.05 -23.76 -9.86
CA ASP A 183 3.66 -23.71 -8.53
C ASP A 183 2.76 -24.28 -7.42
N GLY A 184 1.49 -24.54 -7.72
CA GLY A 184 0.49 -25.04 -6.78
C GLY A 184 0.06 -24.04 -5.69
N VAL A 185 0.90 -23.08 -5.29
CA VAL A 185 0.64 -22.13 -4.20
C VAL A 185 1.12 -20.72 -4.54
N GLY A 186 0.38 -19.71 -4.07
CA GLY A 186 0.71 -18.29 -4.20
C GLY A 186 1.89 -17.86 -3.31
N GLY A 187 2.44 -16.68 -3.60
CA GLY A 187 3.54 -16.09 -2.85
C GLY A 187 3.06 -15.37 -1.59
N VAL A 188 3.14 -14.04 -1.58
CA VAL A 188 2.80 -13.20 -0.42
C VAL A 188 1.37 -13.42 0.10
N LEU A 189 0.46 -13.81 -0.80
CA LEU A 189 -0.93 -14.16 -0.53
C LEU A 189 -1.29 -15.38 -1.38
N HIS A 190 -2.30 -16.18 -0.97
CA HIS A 190 -2.63 -17.43 -1.68
C HIS A 190 -3.04 -17.22 -3.14
N TYR A 191 -3.57 -16.05 -3.51
CA TYR A 191 -3.95 -15.67 -4.88
C TYR A 191 -2.89 -14.82 -5.62
N ALA A 192 -1.72 -14.59 -5.03
CA ALA A 192 -0.63 -13.81 -5.63
C ALA A 192 0.10 -14.63 -6.72
N LEU A 193 -0.58 -14.83 -7.84
CA LEU A 193 -0.22 -15.81 -8.87
C LEU A 193 -0.47 -15.29 -10.28
N GLY A 194 0.24 -15.86 -11.24
CA GLY A 194 -0.13 -15.80 -12.65
C GLY A 194 -1.43 -16.55 -12.96
N HIS A 195 -1.95 -16.31 -14.16
CA HIS A 195 -3.15 -16.96 -14.67
C HIS A 195 -2.96 -17.27 -16.15
N GLY A 196 -3.60 -18.34 -16.62
CA GLY A 196 -3.63 -18.70 -18.02
C GLY A 196 -4.87 -19.51 -18.31
N GLU A 197 -5.31 -19.42 -19.56
CA GLU A 197 -6.38 -20.21 -20.12
C GLU A 197 -5.79 -21.10 -21.23
N THR A 198 -5.99 -22.40 -21.09
CA THR A 198 -5.34 -23.40 -21.95
C THR A 198 -5.73 -23.17 -23.41
N ASN A 199 -4.76 -23.21 -24.32
CA ASN A 199 -4.90 -22.89 -25.75
C ASN A 199 -5.37 -21.46 -26.06
N SER A 200 -5.37 -20.54 -25.09
CA SER A 200 -5.92 -19.19 -25.25
C SER A 200 -4.88 -18.11 -24.94
N PHE A 201 -4.49 -17.97 -23.67
CA PHE A 201 -3.52 -16.95 -23.25
C PHE A 201 -2.87 -17.28 -21.89
N THR A 202 -1.80 -16.56 -21.58
CA THR A 202 -1.16 -16.52 -20.24
C THR A 202 -0.82 -15.10 -19.86
N THR A 203 -1.08 -14.72 -18.60
CA THR A 203 -0.62 -13.47 -18.00
C THR A 203 0.88 -13.52 -17.75
N ILE A 204 1.49 -12.38 -17.39
CA ILE A 204 2.94 -12.28 -17.38
C ILE A 204 3.62 -13.26 -16.43
N MET A 205 2.98 -13.60 -15.30
CA MET A 205 3.54 -14.54 -14.32
C MET A 205 3.32 -16.02 -14.69
N ALA A 206 2.55 -16.34 -15.72
CA ALA A 206 2.29 -17.72 -16.13
C ALA A 206 3.18 -18.13 -17.31
N TYR A 207 3.64 -19.38 -17.36
CA TYR A 207 4.42 -19.88 -18.50
C TYR A 207 3.52 -20.37 -19.62
N GLN A 208 3.85 -20.03 -20.88
CA GLN A 208 3.01 -20.38 -22.02
C GLN A 208 2.91 -21.91 -22.25
N ASN A 209 4.02 -22.63 -22.08
CA ASN A 209 4.10 -24.08 -22.30
C ASN A 209 3.10 -24.85 -21.42
N GLU A 210 2.91 -24.41 -20.19
CA GLU A 210 1.99 -25.02 -19.21
C GLU A 210 0.53 -24.92 -19.64
N PHE A 211 0.20 -23.95 -20.47
CA PHE A 211 -1.16 -23.73 -20.98
C PHE A 211 -1.28 -24.10 -22.45
N ASN A 212 -0.27 -24.74 -23.06
CA ASN A 212 -0.23 -25.01 -24.49
C ASN A 212 -0.53 -23.74 -25.33
N VAL A 213 0.14 -22.66 -24.97
CA VAL A 213 -0.01 -21.35 -25.61
C VAL A 213 1.26 -21.02 -26.38
N ASP A 214 1.11 -20.42 -27.56
CA ASP A 214 2.26 -19.95 -28.34
C ASP A 214 2.89 -18.69 -27.73
N TYR A 215 4.22 -18.57 -27.86
CA TYR A 215 5.00 -17.50 -27.25
C TYR A 215 4.57 -16.11 -27.74
N TRP A 216 4.32 -15.97 -29.05
CA TRP A 216 4.07 -14.68 -29.70
C TRP A 216 2.60 -14.25 -29.64
N THR A 217 1.68 -15.21 -29.72
CA THR A 217 0.25 -14.92 -29.91
C THR A 217 -0.58 -15.03 -28.64
N GLY A 218 -0.04 -15.61 -27.56
CA GLY A 218 -0.83 -15.84 -26.35
C GLY A 218 -0.19 -15.36 -25.05
N LYS A 219 0.97 -14.69 -25.07
CA LYS A 219 1.39 -13.89 -23.92
C LYS A 219 0.60 -12.58 -23.88
N VAL A 220 -0.20 -12.37 -22.84
CA VAL A 220 -0.82 -11.06 -22.60
C VAL A 220 0.05 -10.26 -21.64
N TYR A 221 0.35 -9.01 -22.01
CA TYR A 221 1.19 -8.08 -21.26
C TYR A 221 0.40 -7.47 -20.10
N LYS A 222 -0.15 -8.34 -19.25
CA LYS A 222 -0.97 -8.01 -18.08
C LYS A 222 -0.66 -8.97 -16.94
N PHE A 223 -0.65 -8.47 -15.71
CA PHE A 223 -0.79 -9.28 -14.50
C PHE A 223 -2.21 -9.84 -14.39
N SER A 224 -2.38 -10.88 -13.58
CA SER A 224 -3.72 -11.44 -13.37
C SER A 224 -4.62 -10.46 -12.60
N ASN A 225 -5.83 -10.27 -13.11
CA ASN A 225 -6.87 -9.43 -12.53
C ASN A 225 -8.25 -9.97 -12.97
N PRO A 226 -9.07 -10.51 -12.05
CA PRO A 226 -10.37 -11.07 -12.39
C PRO A 226 -11.40 -10.03 -12.86
N ASP A 227 -11.16 -8.73 -12.62
CA ASP A 227 -12.09 -7.65 -12.96
C ASP A 227 -11.91 -7.09 -14.39
N ILE A 228 -10.93 -7.61 -15.15
CA ILE A 228 -10.68 -7.21 -16.54
C ILE A 228 -10.68 -8.42 -17.48
N ILE A 229 -10.88 -8.16 -18.77
CA ILE A 229 -10.82 -9.18 -19.82
C ILE A 229 -9.42 -9.22 -20.45
N CYS A 230 -8.91 -10.43 -20.70
CA CYS A 230 -7.63 -10.62 -21.38
C CYS A 230 -7.77 -10.99 -22.85
N LYS A 231 -8.22 -12.20 -23.18
CA LYS A 231 -8.41 -12.65 -24.57
C LYS A 231 -9.65 -13.52 -24.68
N ASN A 232 -10.29 -13.55 -25.86
CA ASN A 232 -11.45 -14.41 -26.14
C ASN A 232 -12.62 -14.24 -25.15
N ASN A 233 -12.82 -13.01 -24.66
CA ASN A 233 -13.82 -12.66 -23.65
C ASN A 233 -13.67 -13.41 -22.31
N LEU A 234 -12.48 -13.94 -22.03
CA LEU A 234 -12.13 -14.60 -20.78
C LEU A 234 -11.53 -13.60 -19.79
N ALA A 235 -11.91 -13.73 -18.53
CA ALA A 235 -11.38 -12.92 -17.44
C ALA A 235 -9.86 -13.09 -17.33
N CYS A 236 -9.16 -12.03 -16.95
CA CYS A 236 -7.71 -12.05 -16.84
C CYS A 236 -7.23 -12.61 -15.50
N GLY A 237 -8.00 -13.44 -14.82
CA GLY A 237 -7.68 -13.94 -13.50
C GLY A 237 -8.84 -14.70 -12.89
N VAL A 238 -8.64 -15.18 -11.67
CA VAL A 238 -9.66 -15.89 -10.90
C VAL A 238 -9.88 -15.16 -9.59
N VAL A 239 -11.15 -14.98 -9.22
CA VAL A 239 -11.54 -14.23 -8.01
C VAL A 239 -10.80 -14.76 -6.78
N ARG A 240 -10.12 -13.87 -6.07
CA ARG A 240 -9.30 -14.13 -4.87
C ARG A 240 -10.01 -14.80 -3.68
N THR A 241 -11.34 -14.80 -3.65
CA THR A 241 -12.12 -15.53 -2.62
C THR A 241 -12.16 -17.02 -2.89
N ASN A 242 -11.79 -17.47 -4.10
CA ASN A 242 -11.59 -18.87 -4.41
C ASN A 242 -10.23 -19.33 -3.87
N THR A 243 -10.26 -19.99 -2.72
CA THR A 243 -9.05 -20.48 -2.05
C THR A 243 -8.30 -21.57 -2.81
N THR A 244 -8.98 -22.25 -3.75
CA THR A 244 -8.41 -23.34 -4.54
C THR A 244 -7.77 -22.85 -5.83
N SER A 245 -8.39 -21.90 -6.53
CA SER A 245 -7.95 -21.47 -7.87
C SER A 245 -7.72 -19.96 -8.03
N GLY A 246 -7.84 -19.17 -6.97
CA GLY A 246 -7.67 -17.71 -7.00
C GLY A 246 -6.33 -17.27 -7.63
N ALA A 247 -6.41 -16.27 -8.50
CA ALA A 247 -5.28 -15.66 -9.21
C ALA A 247 -5.60 -14.17 -9.48
N ASP A 248 -5.14 -13.32 -8.57
CA ASP A 248 -5.40 -11.87 -8.56
C ASP A 248 -4.11 -11.14 -8.13
N ALA A 249 -3.14 -11.16 -9.04
CA ALA A 249 -1.87 -10.47 -8.87
C ALA A 249 -2.09 -8.96 -8.69
N ARG A 250 -3.07 -8.36 -9.37
CA ARG A 250 -3.41 -6.95 -9.21
C ARG A 250 -3.68 -6.60 -7.75
N HIS A 251 -4.49 -7.39 -7.06
CA HIS A 251 -4.79 -7.13 -5.67
C HIS A 251 -3.57 -7.36 -4.76
N ALA A 252 -2.77 -8.41 -4.99
CA ALA A 252 -1.55 -8.64 -4.25
C ALA A 252 -0.56 -7.46 -4.38
N LEU A 253 -0.35 -6.96 -5.61
CA LEU A 253 0.50 -5.81 -5.88
C LEU A 253 -0.02 -4.51 -5.23
N SER A 254 -1.34 -4.33 -5.16
CA SER A 254 -1.93 -3.17 -4.45
C SER A 254 -1.67 -3.17 -2.94
N ILE A 255 -1.34 -4.34 -2.36
CA ILE A 255 -0.99 -4.50 -0.95
C ILE A 255 0.52 -4.33 -0.75
N THR A 256 1.34 -4.94 -1.60
CA THR A 256 2.79 -4.98 -1.42
C THR A 256 3.52 -3.76 -1.98
N GLY A 257 3.03 -3.17 -3.08
CA GLY A 257 3.63 -1.99 -3.71
C GLY A 257 3.86 -0.84 -2.73
N PRO A 258 2.83 -0.37 -1.99
CA PRO A 258 2.99 0.72 -1.02
C PRO A 258 3.96 0.40 0.13
N GLN A 259 4.09 -0.87 0.52
CA GLN A 259 5.05 -1.28 1.55
C GLN A 259 6.49 -1.19 1.02
N ILE A 260 6.70 -1.63 -0.22
CA ILE A 260 8.00 -1.61 -0.89
C ILE A 260 8.46 -0.18 -1.17
N ALA A 261 7.57 0.67 -1.69
CA ALA A 261 7.83 2.10 -1.91
C ALA A 261 8.18 2.86 -0.61
N ASN A 262 7.95 2.25 0.55
CA ASN A 262 8.22 2.84 1.86
C ASN A 262 9.52 2.32 2.51
N TYR A 263 10.28 1.43 1.85
CA TYR A 263 11.54 0.89 2.39
C TYR A 263 12.58 1.97 2.70
N TYR A 264 12.56 3.08 1.97
CA TYR A 264 13.46 4.22 2.19
C TYR A 264 12.76 5.52 2.59
N ALA A 265 11.43 5.57 2.57
CA ALA A 265 10.66 6.69 3.14
C ALA A 265 10.57 6.62 4.69
N GLY A 266 10.84 5.43 5.27
CA GLY A 266 10.83 5.18 6.71
C GLY A 266 12.17 5.39 7.43
N ALA A 267 12.67 6.63 7.45
CA ALA A 267 13.56 7.09 8.53
C ALA A 267 12.92 8.29 9.26
N SER A 268 11.64 8.15 9.64
CA SER A 268 11.13 8.89 10.79
C SER A 268 11.76 8.27 12.04
N VAL A 269 12.70 9.00 12.61
CA VAL A 269 13.24 8.84 13.97
C VAL A 269 12.37 7.94 14.86
N SER A 270 12.91 6.74 15.12
CA SER A 270 12.58 6.00 16.33
C SER A 270 12.61 6.98 17.50
N SER A 271 11.47 7.19 18.14
CA SER A 271 11.41 7.90 19.40
C SER A 271 12.13 7.02 20.40
N ALA A 272 13.43 7.30 20.57
CA ALA A 272 14.25 6.76 21.61
C ALA A 272 13.50 6.88 22.95
N ALA A 273 13.57 5.80 23.71
CA ALA A 273 13.07 5.67 25.05
C ALA A 273 13.33 6.92 25.91
N SER A 274 12.27 7.43 26.53
CA SER A 274 12.37 8.07 27.84
C SER A 274 11.69 7.17 28.86
N SER A 275 12.45 6.17 29.31
CA SER A 275 12.20 5.53 30.60
C SER A 275 12.60 6.51 31.69
N VAL A 276 11.64 7.30 32.17
CA VAL A 276 11.77 8.02 33.43
C VAL A 276 10.87 7.32 34.45
N ALA A 277 11.53 6.68 35.40
CA ALA A 277 10.93 6.09 36.57
C ALA A 277 10.24 7.16 37.44
N ALA A 278 9.02 6.88 37.88
CA ALA A 278 8.40 7.58 39.01
C ALA A 278 7.46 6.65 39.78
N SER A 279 8.02 6.16 40.90
CA SER A 279 7.38 5.85 42.19
C SER A 279 6.12 4.97 42.23
N LYS A 280 6.35 3.68 42.51
CA LYS A 280 5.42 2.87 43.31
C LYS A 280 5.38 3.42 44.74
N SER A 281 4.24 3.94 45.20
CA SER A 281 3.98 4.11 46.63
C SER A 281 3.33 2.83 47.16
N SER A 282 4.15 1.86 47.53
CA SER A 282 3.74 0.77 48.42
C SER A 282 3.71 1.34 49.84
N SER A 283 2.51 1.49 50.39
CA SER A 283 2.29 1.77 51.81
C SER A 283 2.66 0.52 52.62
N SER A 284 3.93 0.45 53.00
CA SER A 284 4.42 -0.43 54.07
C SER A 284 3.99 0.16 55.41
N ALA A 285 2.97 -0.41 56.05
CA ALA A 285 2.67 -0.15 57.44
C ALA A 285 3.73 -0.85 58.31
N ALA A 286 4.68 -0.08 58.81
CA ALA A 286 5.67 -0.53 59.77
C ALA A 286 5.01 -0.80 61.13
N LEU A 287 5.27 -1.99 61.66
CA LEU A 287 5.07 -2.32 63.06
C LEU A 287 5.96 -1.41 63.92
N LEU A 288 5.37 -0.69 64.85
CA LEU A 288 6.08 -0.07 65.97
C LEU A 288 5.49 -0.60 67.26
N SER A 289 6.27 -1.48 67.89
CA SER A 289 6.13 -1.85 69.29
C SER A 289 6.43 -0.64 70.17
N SER A 290 5.57 -0.38 71.14
CA SER A 290 5.98 0.28 72.39
C SER A 290 5.30 -0.43 73.56
N LYS A 291 6.14 -1.07 74.39
CA LYS A 291 5.83 -1.42 75.77
C LYS A 291 6.07 -0.17 76.61
N SER A 292 5.11 0.25 77.42
CA SER A 292 5.37 0.50 78.85
C SER A 292 4.07 0.45 79.66
N SER A 293 4.27 0.09 80.92
CA SER A 293 3.33 -0.37 81.91
C SER A 293 2.60 0.72 82.70
N SER A 294 1.53 0.27 83.36
CA SER A 294 0.99 0.69 84.67
C SER A 294 0.37 2.08 84.82
N SER A 295 -0.96 2.12 84.93
CA SER A 295 -1.66 2.36 86.21
C SER A 295 -3.18 2.35 86.01
N ALA A 296 -3.90 1.79 86.97
CA ALA A 296 -5.34 1.57 86.96
C ALA A 296 -6.15 2.89 86.98
N SER A 297 -7.39 2.78 86.47
CA SER A 297 -8.56 3.64 86.74
C SER A 297 -8.87 4.81 85.77
N SER A 298 -9.11 4.52 84.48
CA SER A 298 -10.02 5.33 83.62
C SER A 298 -10.52 4.61 82.34
N VAL A 299 -10.60 3.27 82.34
CA VAL A 299 -10.68 2.41 81.12
C VAL A 299 -12.05 2.45 80.38
N GLY A 300 -12.97 3.34 80.76
CA GLY A 300 -14.26 3.49 80.08
C GLY A 300 -14.31 4.54 78.97
N ALA A 301 -13.61 5.67 79.14
CA ALA A 301 -13.82 6.88 78.33
C ALA A 301 -12.83 7.03 77.15
N THR A 302 -11.57 6.64 77.32
CA THR A 302 -10.53 6.70 76.27
C THR A 302 -10.83 5.74 75.10
N ASN A 303 -11.34 4.54 75.39
CA ASN A 303 -11.71 3.56 74.37
C ASN A 303 -12.92 4.00 73.52
N ALA A 304 -13.87 4.74 74.12
CA ALA A 304 -15.06 5.24 73.41
C ALA A 304 -14.71 6.39 72.45
N ALA A 305 -13.80 7.29 72.85
CA ALA A 305 -13.34 8.40 72.00
C ALA A 305 -12.55 7.90 70.77
N GLU A 306 -11.69 6.90 70.95
CA GLU A 306 -10.97 6.26 69.84
C GLU A 306 -11.92 5.55 68.86
N LEU A 307 -12.91 4.80 69.38
CA LEU A 307 -13.95 4.17 68.57
C LEU A 307 -14.80 5.20 67.81
N LYS A 308 -15.12 6.35 68.42
CA LYS A 308 -15.84 7.44 67.74
C LYS A 308 -15.06 7.96 66.53
N ALA A 309 -13.75 8.19 66.68
CA ALA A 309 -12.90 8.62 65.58
C ALA A 309 -12.84 7.57 64.46
N GLN A 310 -12.78 6.28 64.81
CA GLN A 310 -12.82 5.19 63.83
C GLN A 310 -14.16 5.09 63.10
N VAL A 311 -15.29 5.30 63.79
CA VAL A 311 -16.64 5.36 63.18
C VAL A 311 -16.75 6.51 62.20
N ASP A 312 -16.27 7.70 62.55
CA ASP A 312 -16.30 8.87 61.67
C ASP A 312 -15.39 8.68 60.44
N ALA A 313 -14.21 8.08 60.63
CA ALA A 313 -13.33 7.70 59.53
C ALA A 313 -13.99 6.67 58.60
N ALA A 314 -14.65 5.64 59.15
CA ALA A 314 -15.36 4.63 58.37
C ALA A 314 -16.59 5.20 57.63
N ARG A 315 -17.31 6.16 58.25
CA ARG A 315 -18.41 6.88 57.60
C ARG A 315 -17.89 7.68 56.41
N THR A 316 -16.80 8.43 56.59
CA THR A 316 -16.14 9.17 55.51
C THR A 316 -15.69 8.24 54.39
N ALA A 317 -15.06 7.11 54.72
CA ALA A 317 -14.63 6.11 53.75
C ALA A 317 -15.82 5.53 52.93
N HIS A 318 -16.95 5.24 53.58
CA HIS A 318 -18.16 4.81 52.88
C HIS A 318 -18.71 5.90 51.95
N SER A 319 -18.82 7.15 52.42
CA SER A 319 -19.27 8.27 51.60
C SER A 319 -18.36 8.51 50.39
N SER A 320 -17.03 8.41 50.56
CA SER A 320 -16.06 8.48 49.46
C SER A 320 -16.23 7.34 48.46
N ALA A 321 -16.48 6.10 48.93
CA ALA A 321 -16.73 4.97 48.03
C ALA A 321 -18.01 5.15 47.21
N VAL A 322 -19.09 5.69 47.82
CA VAL A 322 -20.35 6.00 47.11
C VAL A 322 -20.13 7.10 46.07
N ALA A 323 -19.39 8.15 46.42
CA ALA A 323 -19.03 9.21 45.49
C ALA A 323 -18.22 8.68 44.30
N ALA A 324 -17.31 7.72 44.54
CA ALA A 324 -16.52 7.09 43.48
C ALA A 324 -17.39 6.28 42.49
N VAL A 325 -18.43 5.57 42.97
CA VAL A 325 -19.40 4.88 42.09
C VAL A 325 -20.18 5.89 41.24
N SER A 326 -20.68 6.98 41.85
CA SER A 326 -21.38 8.04 41.12
C SER A 326 -20.49 8.70 40.06
N ALA A 327 -19.22 8.98 40.39
CA ALA A 327 -18.24 9.53 39.45
C ALA A 327 -17.94 8.57 38.30
N ASN A 328 -17.80 7.26 38.58
CA ASN A 328 -17.62 6.24 37.55
C ASN A 328 -18.83 6.15 36.62
N LYS A 329 -20.07 6.24 37.14
CA LYS A 329 -21.29 6.28 36.32
C LYS A 329 -21.28 7.47 35.34
N LEU A 330 -20.94 8.66 35.82
CA LEU A 330 -20.81 9.85 34.97
C LEU A 330 -19.68 9.69 33.92
N ALA A 331 -18.55 9.12 34.33
CA ALA A 331 -17.43 8.84 33.42
C ALA A 331 -17.83 7.85 32.31
N ILE A 332 -18.60 6.80 32.63
CA ILE A 332 -19.14 5.86 31.65
C ILE A 332 -20.06 6.58 30.65
N THR A 333 -20.95 7.45 31.13
CA THR A 333 -21.83 8.25 30.24
C THR A 333 -21.01 9.13 29.29
N ALA A 334 -20.01 9.85 29.80
CA ALA A 334 -19.16 10.71 28.99
C ALA A 334 -18.33 9.92 27.97
N LYS A 335 -17.75 8.78 28.37
CA LYS A 335 -16.98 7.89 27.49
C LYS A 335 -17.85 7.27 26.40
N THR A 336 -19.07 6.85 26.74
CA THR A 336 -20.06 6.33 25.78
C THR A 336 -20.47 7.40 24.76
N ALA A 337 -20.61 8.66 25.19
CA ALA A 337 -20.87 9.77 24.28
C ALA A 337 -19.69 10.02 23.31
N ALA A 338 -18.46 9.98 23.82
CA ALA A 338 -17.24 10.11 23.01
C ALA A 338 -17.10 8.96 22.00
N GLU A 339 -17.40 7.72 22.40
CA GLU A 339 -17.42 6.55 21.51
C GLU A 339 -18.42 6.73 20.37
N LYS A 340 -19.64 7.20 20.67
CA LYS A 340 -20.67 7.50 19.66
C LYS A 340 -20.20 8.58 18.69
N ALA A 341 -19.60 9.66 19.19
CA ALA A 341 -19.05 10.72 18.36
C ALA A 341 -17.93 10.22 17.44
N ALA A 342 -17.01 9.40 17.96
CA ALA A 342 -15.94 8.79 17.18
C ALA A 342 -16.47 7.85 16.09
N LYS A 343 -17.53 7.07 16.38
CA LYS A 343 -18.21 6.22 15.38
C LYS A 343 -18.85 7.04 14.26
N THR A 344 -19.48 8.16 14.59
CA THR A 344 -20.03 9.09 13.59
C THR A 344 -18.93 9.66 12.70
N ALA A 345 -17.80 10.07 13.28
CA ALA A 345 -16.64 10.56 12.51
C ALA A 345 -16.05 9.49 11.58
N LEU A 346 -15.91 8.25 12.06
CA LEU A 346 -15.46 7.12 11.25
C LEU A 346 -16.40 6.85 10.07
N THR A 347 -17.72 6.87 10.32
CA THR A 347 -18.72 6.68 9.27
C THR A 347 -18.63 7.77 8.21
N ALA A 348 -18.42 9.02 8.62
CA ALA A 348 -18.22 10.14 7.69
C ALA A 348 -16.95 9.97 6.86
N ALA A 349 -15.82 9.58 7.47
CA ALA A 349 -14.56 9.34 6.78
C ALA A 349 -14.69 8.21 5.73
N ILE A 350 -15.36 7.11 6.07
CA ILE A 350 -15.62 6.00 5.13
C ILE A 350 -16.47 6.47 3.95
N LYS A 351 -17.50 7.29 4.21
CA LYS A 351 -18.35 7.86 3.15
C LYS A 351 -17.55 8.76 2.21
N THR A 352 -16.64 9.59 2.75
CA THR A 352 -15.73 10.41 1.95
C THR A 352 -14.83 9.54 1.08
N LEU A 353 -14.14 8.54 1.65
CA LEU A 353 -13.29 7.61 0.89
C LEU A 353 -14.07 6.90 -0.23
N THR A 354 -15.28 6.44 0.06
CA THR A 354 -16.17 5.81 -0.93
C THR A 354 -16.49 6.76 -2.08
N THR A 355 -16.83 8.01 -1.76
CA THR A 355 -17.16 9.04 -2.76
C THR A 355 -15.95 9.37 -3.62
N THR A 356 -14.79 9.60 -3.00
CA THR A 356 -13.55 9.88 -3.71
C THR A 356 -13.14 8.75 -4.64
N THR A 357 -13.23 7.50 -4.18
CA THR A 357 -12.93 6.31 -4.99
C THR A 357 -13.88 6.21 -6.20
N LYS A 358 -15.17 6.47 -6.00
CA LYS A 358 -16.16 6.48 -7.08
C LYS A 358 -15.89 7.59 -8.11
N ASN A 359 -15.48 8.77 -7.65
CA ASN A 359 -15.11 9.87 -8.54
C ASN A 359 -13.89 9.50 -9.40
N TYR A 360 -12.86 8.89 -8.80
CA TYR A 360 -11.71 8.37 -9.54
C TYR A 360 -12.13 7.31 -10.57
N GLN A 361 -12.91 6.31 -10.18
CA GLN A 361 -13.43 5.28 -11.11
C GLN A 361 -14.23 5.87 -12.28
N THR A 362 -15.03 6.90 -12.02
CA THR A 362 -15.80 7.61 -13.06
C THR A 362 -14.87 8.36 -14.03
N ALA A 363 -13.83 9.01 -13.51
CA ALA A 363 -12.83 9.71 -14.31
C ALA A 363 -12.02 8.72 -15.18
N VAL A 364 -11.60 7.58 -14.61
CA VAL A 364 -10.92 6.49 -15.36
C VAL A 364 -11.82 5.92 -16.45
N THR A 365 -13.10 5.69 -16.17
CA THR A 365 -14.07 5.20 -17.18
C THR A 365 -14.19 6.19 -18.34
N THR A 366 -14.23 7.49 -18.03
CA THR A 366 -14.27 8.56 -19.04
C THR A 366 -13.00 8.56 -19.89
N TYR A 367 -11.82 8.49 -19.26
CA TYR A 367 -10.53 8.38 -19.94
C TYR A 367 -10.49 7.17 -20.88
N ASN A 368 -10.82 5.97 -20.38
CA ASN A 368 -10.81 4.74 -21.17
C ASN A 368 -11.79 4.81 -22.35
N GLY A 369 -12.97 5.42 -22.16
CA GLY A 369 -13.94 5.64 -23.23
C GLY A 369 -13.45 6.60 -24.33
N LEU A 370 -12.54 7.53 -24.01
CA LEU A 370 -11.90 8.41 -24.99
C LEU A 370 -10.74 7.70 -25.69
N ILE A 371 -9.90 6.96 -24.95
CA ILE A 371 -8.80 6.15 -25.51
C ILE A 371 -9.33 5.15 -26.55
N ALA A 372 -10.47 4.51 -26.27
CA ALA A 372 -11.11 3.57 -27.20
C ALA A 372 -11.47 4.20 -28.57
N LYS A 373 -11.62 5.53 -28.65
CA LYS A 373 -11.92 6.25 -29.90
C LYS A 373 -10.68 6.59 -30.72
N VAL A 374 -9.47 6.45 -30.16
CA VAL A 374 -8.21 6.80 -30.83
C VAL A 374 -8.00 5.91 -32.05
N ASN A 375 -8.04 4.59 -31.89
CA ASN A 375 -7.78 3.64 -32.99
C ASN A 375 -8.76 3.79 -34.17
N PRO A 376 -10.10 3.90 -33.96
CA PRO A 376 -11.03 4.23 -35.04
C PRO A 376 -10.71 5.54 -35.75
N MET A 377 -10.33 6.59 -35.01
CA MET A 377 -10.00 7.89 -35.60
C MET A 377 -8.71 7.85 -36.41
N VAL A 378 -7.70 7.13 -35.94
CA VAL A 378 -6.44 6.89 -36.68
C VAL A 378 -6.72 6.11 -37.97
N SER A 379 -7.59 5.10 -37.93
CA SER A 379 -8.01 4.36 -39.13
C SER A 379 -8.71 5.26 -40.15
N GLN A 380 -9.61 6.13 -39.70
CA GLN A 380 -10.27 7.13 -40.57
C GLN A 380 -9.27 8.12 -41.18
N LEU A 381 -8.30 8.59 -40.40
CA LEU A 381 -7.22 9.46 -40.88
C LEU A 381 -6.38 8.78 -41.96
N ASN A 382 -5.96 7.53 -41.73
CA ASN A 382 -5.20 6.75 -42.70
C ASN A 382 -5.98 6.52 -44.00
N THR A 383 -7.28 6.22 -43.88
CA THR A 383 -8.18 6.03 -45.03
C THR A 383 -8.34 7.33 -45.84
N ALA A 384 -8.56 8.46 -45.16
CA ALA A 384 -8.69 9.76 -45.82
C ALA A 384 -7.38 10.20 -46.48
N LEU A 385 -6.24 9.91 -45.85
CA LEU A 385 -4.92 10.18 -46.41
C LEU A 385 -4.65 9.34 -47.66
N ALA A 386 -4.99 8.04 -47.63
CA ALA A 386 -4.90 7.18 -48.81
C ALA A 386 -5.80 7.68 -49.96
N ALA A 387 -7.02 8.13 -49.65
CA ALA A 387 -7.94 8.71 -50.63
C ALA A 387 -7.44 10.03 -51.23
N TYR A 388 -6.68 10.83 -50.47
CA TYR A 388 -6.00 12.03 -50.99
C TYR A 388 -4.89 11.65 -51.99
N TYR A 389 -4.07 10.65 -51.66
CA TYR A 389 -2.99 10.21 -52.54
C TYR A 389 -3.48 9.52 -53.82
N SER A 390 -4.64 8.87 -53.80
CA SER A 390 -5.22 8.21 -54.98
C SER A 390 -6.01 9.14 -55.91
N ALA A 391 -6.29 10.38 -55.51
CA ALA A 391 -7.01 11.35 -56.34
C ALA A 391 -6.13 11.87 -57.49
N THR A 392 -6.64 11.83 -58.72
CA THR A 392 -5.88 12.15 -59.95
C THR A 392 -6.09 13.57 -60.46
N THR A 393 -7.15 14.27 -60.04
CA THR A 393 -7.44 15.65 -60.44
C THR A 393 -7.19 16.64 -59.31
N ALA A 394 -6.87 17.89 -59.66
CA ALA A 394 -6.63 18.96 -58.68
C ALA A 394 -7.87 19.25 -57.81
N SER A 395 -9.06 19.26 -58.41
CA SER A 395 -10.33 19.46 -57.70
C SER A 395 -10.64 18.31 -56.74
N ALA A 396 -10.39 17.05 -57.15
CA ALA A 396 -10.56 15.90 -56.28
C ALA A 396 -9.57 15.91 -55.12
N LYS A 397 -8.28 16.21 -55.36
CA LYS A 397 -7.27 16.36 -54.31
C LYS A 397 -7.65 17.44 -53.29
N ALA A 398 -8.11 18.60 -53.76
CA ALA A 398 -8.57 19.68 -52.88
C ALA A 398 -9.73 19.23 -51.97
N SER A 399 -10.73 18.54 -52.53
CA SER A 399 -11.85 18.00 -51.75
C SER A 399 -11.41 16.96 -50.72
N LYS A 400 -10.52 16.02 -51.09
CA LYS A 400 -10.01 14.98 -50.16
C LYS A 400 -9.15 15.56 -49.06
N LEU A 401 -8.34 16.58 -49.36
CA LEU A 401 -7.54 17.30 -48.37
C LEU A 401 -8.43 18.01 -47.34
N THR A 402 -9.53 18.64 -47.76
CA THR A 402 -10.52 19.23 -46.84
C THR A 402 -11.11 18.17 -45.91
N SER A 403 -11.47 16.99 -46.43
CA SER A 403 -11.97 15.89 -45.61
C SER A 403 -10.94 15.36 -44.60
N TYR A 404 -9.68 15.23 -45.01
CA TYR A 404 -8.57 14.86 -44.13
C TYR A 404 -8.35 15.90 -43.02
N ASN A 405 -8.30 17.19 -43.36
CA ASN A 405 -8.10 18.29 -42.40
C ASN A 405 -9.24 18.36 -41.38
N ASN A 406 -10.48 18.08 -41.79
CA ASN A 406 -11.62 17.96 -40.87
C ASN A 406 -11.45 16.80 -39.87
N LEU A 407 -10.89 15.67 -40.30
CA LEU A 407 -10.58 14.55 -39.41
C LEU A 407 -9.42 14.87 -38.46
N VAL A 408 -8.38 15.56 -38.94
CA VAL A 408 -7.27 16.03 -38.08
C VAL A 408 -7.79 16.95 -36.98
N THR A 409 -8.71 17.86 -37.32
CA THR A 409 -9.34 18.76 -36.34
C THR A 409 -10.11 17.97 -35.26
N LYS A 410 -10.87 16.95 -35.66
CA LYS A 410 -11.58 16.05 -34.73
C LYS A 410 -10.62 15.23 -33.86
N PHE A 411 -9.52 14.74 -34.44
CA PHE A 411 -8.49 14.00 -33.72
C PHE A 411 -7.80 14.88 -32.67
N ASN A 412 -7.42 16.12 -33.03
CA ASN A 412 -6.84 17.07 -32.08
C ASN A 412 -7.81 17.40 -30.93
N ALA A 413 -9.11 17.56 -31.24
CA ALA A 413 -10.13 17.74 -30.21
C ALA A 413 -10.27 16.52 -29.28
N LEU A 414 -10.15 15.30 -29.81
CA LEU A 414 -10.14 14.06 -29.02
C LEU A 414 -8.91 14.00 -28.10
N VAL A 415 -7.72 14.35 -28.60
CA VAL A 415 -6.49 14.41 -27.80
C VAL A 415 -6.61 15.43 -26.66
N ALA A 416 -7.21 16.59 -26.91
CA ALA A 416 -7.48 17.59 -25.87
C ALA A 416 -8.45 17.04 -24.79
N GLN A 417 -9.50 16.33 -25.20
CA GLN A 417 -10.42 15.66 -24.26
C GLN A 417 -9.71 14.58 -23.44
N ILE A 418 -8.84 13.78 -24.05
CA ILE A 418 -8.04 12.76 -23.34
C ILE A 418 -7.15 13.43 -22.30
N SER A 419 -6.45 14.51 -22.67
CA SER A 419 -5.58 15.25 -21.76
C SER A 419 -6.33 15.83 -20.56
N ALA A 420 -7.54 16.36 -20.79
CA ALA A 420 -8.42 16.84 -19.72
C ALA A 420 -8.91 15.68 -18.83
N ALA A 421 -9.27 14.54 -19.42
CA ALA A 421 -9.72 13.36 -18.67
C ALA A 421 -8.61 12.78 -17.79
N VAL A 422 -7.37 12.74 -18.26
CA VAL A 422 -6.20 12.32 -17.47
C VAL A 422 -5.97 13.27 -16.31
N THR A 423 -6.02 14.58 -16.55
CA THR A 423 -5.87 15.58 -15.49
C THR A 423 -6.95 15.41 -14.42
N ALA A 424 -8.21 15.19 -14.83
CA ALA A 424 -9.32 14.97 -13.91
C ALA A 424 -9.15 13.68 -13.09
N ALA A 425 -8.71 12.60 -13.74
CA ALA A 425 -8.48 11.33 -13.07
C ALA A 425 -7.29 11.38 -12.11
N ASN A 426 -6.17 12.00 -12.50
CA ASN A 426 -5.03 12.26 -11.60
C ASN A 426 -5.44 13.11 -10.40
N THR A 427 -6.23 14.16 -10.63
CA THR A 427 -6.74 15.02 -9.54
C THR A 427 -7.63 14.23 -8.58
N ALA A 428 -8.52 13.37 -9.11
CA ALA A 428 -9.38 12.53 -8.29
C ALA A 428 -8.58 11.47 -7.50
N GLN A 429 -7.55 10.90 -8.11
CA GLN A 429 -6.66 9.92 -7.49
C GLN A 429 -5.86 10.51 -6.32
N GLN A 430 -5.35 11.74 -6.47
CA GLN A 430 -4.63 12.46 -5.40
C GLN A 430 -5.47 12.65 -4.12
N GLN A 431 -6.79 12.57 -4.22
CA GLN A 431 -7.70 12.66 -3.06
C GLN A 431 -7.88 11.33 -2.32
N ILE A 432 -7.46 10.19 -2.89
CA ILE A 432 -7.66 8.86 -2.27
C ILE A 432 -6.76 8.69 -1.04
N ALA A 433 -5.46 9.03 -1.15
CA ALA A 433 -4.51 8.92 -0.05
C ALA A 433 -4.94 9.70 1.22
N PRO A 434 -5.30 11.00 1.16
CA PRO A 434 -5.77 11.73 2.33
C PRO A 434 -7.08 11.18 2.89
N ALA A 435 -8.01 10.71 2.03
CA ALA A 435 -9.25 10.09 2.49
C ALA A 435 -8.99 8.75 3.23
N THR A 436 -8.05 7.93 2.75
CA THR A 436 -7.63 6.70 3.42
C THR A 436 -6.97 6.99 4.76
N ALA A 437 -6.07 7.97 4.82
CA ALA A 437 -5.44 8.41 6.07
C ALA A 437 -6.47 8.89 7.10
N ALA A 438 -7.51 9.62 6.65
CA ALA A 438 -8.61 10.05 7.51
C ALA A 438 -9.41 8.87 8.08
N VAL A 439 -9.65 7.81 7.29
CA VAL A 439 -10.28 6.57 7.78
C VAL A 439 -9.39 5.90 8.83
N SER A 440 -8.09 5.75 8.59
CA SER A 440 -7.16 5.16 9.56
C SER A 440 -7.13 5.95 10.88
N ALA A 441 -7.05 7.28 10.82
CA ALA A 441 -7.08 8.14 12.01
C ALA A 441 -8.41 8.03 12.77
N ALA A 442 -9.54 8.01 12.05
CA ALA A 442 -10.86 7.86 12.67
C ALA A 442 -11.05 6.48 13.30
N THR A 443 -10.55 5.41 12.67
CA THR A 443 -10.54 4.04 13.22
C THR A 443 -9.74 3.98 14.52
N ASN A 444 -8.55 4.57 14.56
CA ASN A 444 -7.72 4.62 15.78
C ASN A 444 -8.45 5.36 16.92
N THR A 445 -9.08 6.49 16.59
CA THR A 445 -9.87 7.27 17.56
C THR A 445 -11.06 6.48 18.10
N TYR A 446 -11.79 5.78 17.22
CA TYR A 446 -12.91 4.93 17.61
C TYR A 446 -12.46 3.76 18.50
N ASN A 447 -11.40 3.05 18.12
CA ASN A 447 -10.86 1.93 18.90
C ASN A 447 -10.38 2.39 20.29
N ALA A 448 -9.71 3.54 20.37
CA ALA A 448 -9.29 4.12 21.64
C ALA A 448 -10.49 4.50 22.52
N ALA A 449 -11.55 5.05 21.93
CA ALA A 449 -12.79 5.38 22.66
C ALA A 449 -13.49 4.11 23.20
N VAL A 450 -13.61 3.06 22.38
CA VAL A 450 -14.17 1.76 22.79
C VAL A 450 -13.36 1.14 23.94
N ALA A 451 -12.02 1.16 23.83
CA ALA A 451 -11.14 0.65 24.88
C ALA A 451 -11.31 1.44 26.19
N ALA A 452 -11.41 2.78 26.11
CA ALA A 452 -11.61 3.63 27.26
C ALA A 452 -12.99 3.41 27.92
N THR A 453 -14.07 3.25 27.14
CA THR A 453 -15.40 2.89 27.66
C THR A 453 -15.36 1.53 28.36
N THR A 454 -14.71 0.54 27.75
CA THR A 454 -14.59 -0.81 28.31
C THR A 454 -13.82 -0.82 29.62
N ALA A 455 -12.68 -0.14 29.67
CA ALA A 455 -11.87 0.00 30.88
C ALA A 455 -12.63 0.71 32.01
N GLU A 456 -13.42 1.74 31.69
CA GLU A 456 -14.21 2.46 32.71
C GLU A 456 -15.36 1.60 33.25
N LYS A 457 -16.04 0.83 32.38
CA LYS A 457 -17.07 -0.13 32.79
C LYS A 457 -16.52 -1.23 33.70
N ALA A 458 -15.30 -1.71 33.43
CA ALA A 458 -14.66 -2.75 34.24
C ALA A 458 -14.42 -2.34 35.70
N LYS A 459 -14.30 -1.04 36.01
CA LYS A 459 -14.14 -0.53 37.38
C LYS A 459 -15.41 -0.69 38.23
N THR A 460 -16.59 -0.78 37.60
CA THR A 460 -17.90 -0.77 38.29
C THR A 460 -18.00 -1.83 39.39
N ALA A 461 -17.57 -3.06 39.10
CA ALA A 461 -17.65 -4.17 40.05
C ALA A 461 -16.78 -3.93 41.29
N GLY A 462 -15.53 -3.51 41.08
CA GLY A 462 -14.59 -3.21 42.18
C GLY A 462 -15.05 -2.05 43.05
N LEU A 463 -15.57 -0.99 42.44
CA LEU A 463 -16.11 0.16 43.17
C LEU A 463 -17.37 -0.21 43.97
N THR A 464 -18.24 -1.05 43.40
CA THR A 464 -19.43 -1.56 44.11
C THR A 464 -19.04 -2.43 45.30
N ALA A 465 -18.04 -3.29 45.14
CA ALA A 465 -17.51 -4.09 46.25
C ALA A 465 -16.89 -3.21 47.35
N ALA A 466 -16.18 -2.13 46.97
CA ALA A 466 -15.62 -1.18 47.93
C ALA A 466 -16.72 -0.47 48.75
N VAL A 467 -17.85 -0.11 48.14
CA VAL A 467 -19.02 0.43 48.86
C VAL A 467 -19.56 -0.58 49.87
N THR A 468 -19.76 -1.83 49.46
CA THR A 468 -20.25 -2.90 50.34
C THR A 468 -19.32 -3.13 51.53
N ASN A 469 -18.01 -3.20 51.28
CA ASN A 469 -17.00 -3.41 52.31
C ASN A 469 -16.91 -2.24 53.29
N ALA A 470 -16.93 -1.00 52.78
CA ALA A 470 -16.91 0.20 53.62
C ALA A 470 -18.17 0.33 54.49
N LEU A 471 -19.34 -0.02 53.94
CA LEU A 471 -20.60 -0.05 54.71
C LEU A 471 -20.57 -1.13 55.80
N ALA A 472 -20.04 -2.32 55.50
CA ALA A 472 -19.88 -3.38 56.50
C ALA A 472 -18.95 -2.96 57.64
N ALA A 473 -17.78 -2.37 57.32
CA ALA A 473 -16.84 -1.86 58.31
C ALA A 473 -17.46 -0.76 59.18
N PHE A 474 -18.17 0.20 58.57
CA PHE A 474 -18.91 1.24 59.29
C PHE A 474 -19.94 0.64 60.26
N LYS A 475 -20.77 -0.32 59.82
CA LYS A 475 -21.78 -0.98 60.68
C LYS A 475 -21.15 -1.71 61.87
N THR A 476 -20.04 -2.41 61.64
CA THR A 476 -19.31 -3.12 62.69
C THR A 476 -18.77 -2.15 63.74
N LEU A 477 -18.08 -1.08 63.31
CA LEU A 477 -17.52 -0.05 64.21
C LEU A 477 -18.62 0.71 64.97
N ASP A 478 -19.72 1.04 64.29
CA ASP A 478 -20.87 1.71 64.94
C ASP A 478 -21.50 0.84 66.03
N THR A 479 -21.58 -0.47 65.80
CA THR A 479 -22.05 -1.43 66.81
C THR A 479 -21.10 -1.50 68.01
N GLN A 480 -19.78 -1.58 67.76
CA GLN A 480 -18.76 -1.58 68.82
C GLN A 480 -18.77 -0.29 69.64
N TYR A 481 -18.87 0.87 68.98
CA TYR A 481 -18.96 2.17 69.61
C TYR A 481 -20.21 2.29 70.52
N LYS A 482 -21.38 1.87 70.02
CA LYS A 482 -22.63 1.83 70.83
C LYS A 482 -22.52 0.92 72.04
N ALA A 483 -21.87 -0.23 71.90
CA ALA A 483 -21.61 -1.14 73.01
C ALA A 483 -20.65 -0.51 74.06
N ALA A 484 -19.60 0.18 73.61
CA ALA A 484 -18.66 0.87 74.48
C ALA A 484 -19.32 2.02 75.27
N LEU A 485 -20.16 2.83 74.61
CA LEU A 485 -20.95 3.88 75.27
C LEU A 485 -21.86 3.31 76.37
N LYS A 486 -22.53 2.19 76.09
CA LYS A 486 -23.38 1.49 77.06
C LYS A 486 -22.59 0.95 78.25
N ALA A 487 -21.38 0.43 78.02
CA ALA A 487 -20.51 -0.12 79.06
C ALA A 487 -19.92 0.96 79.98
N CYS A 488 -19.61 2.15 79.47
CA CYS A 488 -19.03 3.24 80.26
C CYS A 488 -20.06 4.15 80.96
N LYS A 489 -21.37 3.91 80.77
CA LYS A 489 -22.48 4.81 81.18
C LYS A 489 -22.30 6.25 80.69
N CYS A 490 -21.56 6.45 79.60
CA CYS A 490 -21.34 7.77 79.03
C CYS A 490 -22.60 8.17 78.24
N THR A 491 -23.16 9.35 78.52
CA THR A 491 -24.16 9.97 77.65
C THR A 491 -23.48 10.46 76.37
N VAL A 492 -24.14 10.21 75.24
CA VAL A 492 -23.68 10.46 73.85
C VAL A 492 -23.22 11.89 73.63
#